data_AF-A0A351GJR8-F1
#
_entry.id   AF-A0A351GJR8-F1
#
_cell.length_a   1.000
_cell.length_b   1.000
_cell.length_c   1.000
_cell.angle_alpha   90.00
_cell.angle_beta   90.00
_cell.angle_gamma   90.00
#
_symmetry.space_group_name_H-M   'P 1'
#
loop_
_entity.id
_entity.type
_entity.pdbx_description
1 polymer ?
#
loop_
_entity_poly.entity_id
_entity_poly.type
_entity_poly.pdbx_seq_one_letter_code
_entity_poly.pdbx_strand_id
1 'polypeptide(L)'
;MKKITPSLLIFLVTCLFVSSAYCIEKRPKEKKPKNHYSMKDGEVVPFGDEVVGVIKTISSRGAYDGSRYRWSADNGIMAIHYVSAANGQHQSELEISHGIGEVLRKGDTSVIQSKSIYKKFYIFNVADNYVVDSFSKKIHVSIVTRSLTESESSLLISNHNSSLRTIALPHGVKTKQIWKAEHPKETVAEFAHLTISDSDGEKVNYPAGDYVLVGADKLLL
;
A
#
# COMPACT_ATOMS: atom_id res chain seq x y z
N MET A 1 -5.68 -50.35 43.66
CA MET A 1 -5.07 -48.99 43.57
C MET A 1 -4.61 -48.76 42.13
N LYS A 2 -5.07 -47.64 41.51
CA LYS A 2 -4.68 -47.02 40.20
C LYS A 2 -4.63 -47.95 38.96
N LYS A 3 -5.69 -48.10 38.17
CA LYS A 3 -6.19 -47.24 37.05
C LYS A 3 -5.12 -46.84 35.99
N ILE A 4 -5.04 -47.64 34.91
CA ILE A 4 -5.22 -47.33 33.47
C ILE A 4 -5.35 -45.81 33.17
N THR A 5 -4.64 -45.17 32.23
CA THR A 5 -4.70 -45.34 30.76
C THR A 5 -3.55 -44.59 30.06
N PRO A 6 -3.10 -45.03 28.85
CA PRO A 6 -2.34 -44.20 27.91
C PRO A 6 -3.29 -43.27 27.14
N SER A 7 -2.99 -41.97 27.13
CA SER A 7 -3.71 -40.91 26.42
C SER A 7 -2.78 -39.70 26.46
N LEU A 8 -2.66 -38.80 25.52
CA LEU A 8 -3.24 -38.59 24.20
C LEU A 8 -2.36 -37.46 23.65
N LEU A 9 -1.99 -37.59 22.39
CA LEU A 9 -1.45 -36.55 21.53
C LEU A 9 -2.06 -35.16 21.80
N ILE A 10 -1.26 -34.17 22.20
CA ILE A 10 -1.52 -32.76 21.86
C ILE A 10 -0.19 -32.10 21.50
N PHE A 11 -0.03 -31.91 20.19
CA PHE A 11 0.86 -30.93 19.57
C PHE A 11 0.67 -29.57 20.24
N LEU A 12 1.70 -29.04 20.90
CA LEU A 12 1.72 -27.66 21.35
C LEU A 12 2.67 -26.90 20.44
N VAL A 13 2.14 -26.51 19.27
CA VAL A 13 2.66 -25.39 18.48
C VAL A 13 2.51 -24.16 19.37
N THR A 14 3.61 -23.69 19.94
CA THR A 14 3.64 -22.42 20.64
C THR A 14 3.47 -21.29 19.63
N CYS A 15 2.22 -20.94 19.35
CA CYS A 15 1.87 -19.65 18.77
C CYS A 15 2.32 -18.56 19.76
N LEU A 16 3.51 -18.01 19.56
CA LEU A 16 3.93 -16.77 20.19
C LEU A 16 3.05 -15.64 19.62
N PHE A 17 1.93 -15.39 20.28
CA PHE A 17 1.23 -14.12 20.16
C PHE A 17 2.09 -13.05 20.84
N VAL A 18 2.78 -12.23 20.05
CA VAL A 18 3.32 -10.96 20.54
C VAL A 18 2.14 -10.01 20.63
N SER A 19 1.61 -9.83 21.85
CA SER A 19 0.71 -8.72 22.15
C SER A 19 1.53 -7.43 22.21
N SER A 20 1.42 -6.59 21.18
CA SER A 20 1.96 -5.23 21.25
C SER A 20 1.00 -4.34 22.04
N ALA A 21 1.39 -3.95 23.25
CA ALA A 21 0.72 -2.88 24.00
C ALA A 21 1.25 -1.52 23.51
N TYR A 22 0.36 -0.65 23.03
CA TYR A 22 0.68 0.74 22.71
C TYR A 22 -0.24 1.67 23.48
N CYS A 23 0.34 2.72 24.08
CA CYS A 23 -0.41 3.88 24.54
C CYS A 23 -0.50 4.87 23.37
N ILE A 24 -1.69 4.98 22.78
CA ILE A 24 -1.99 6.00 21.77
C ILE A 24 -2.48 7.22 22.54
N GLU A 25 -1.75 8.33 22.49
CA GLU A 25 -2.34 9.63 22.84
C GLU A 25 -3.30 10.02 21.71
N LYS A 26 -4.59 9.73 21.91
CA LYS A 26 -5.62 9.85 20.87
C LYS A 26 -6.04 11.32 20.73
N ARG A 27 -5.67 11.97 19.61
CA ARG A 27 -6.50 13.07 19.06
C ARG A 27 -7.88 12.50 18.68
N PRO A 28 -8.96 13.31 18.73
CA PRO A 28 -10.30 12.85 18.41
C PRO A 28 -10.32 12.20 17.02
N LYS A 29 -10.77 10.95 16.96
CA LYS A 29 -10.84 10.17 15.72
C LYS A 29 -12.06 10.61 14.91
N GLU A 30 -11.83 11.33 13.82
CA GLU A 30 -12.80 11.29 12.72
C GLU A 30 -12.86 9.86 12.15
N LYS A 31 -14.06 9.38 11.84
CA LYS A 31 -14.26 8.05 11.25
C LYS A 31 -13.61 8.00 9.86
N LYS A 32 -12.35 7.56 9.80
CA LYS A 32 -11.69 7.24 8.53
C LYS A 32 -12.44 6.07 7.87
N PRO A 33 -12.85 6.16 6.60
CA PRO A 33 -13.54 5.08 5.91
C PRO A 33 -12.61 3.86 5.84
N LYS A 34 -13.04 2.75 6.44
CA LYS A 34 -12.29 1.48 6.46
C LYS A 34 -12.35 0.71 5.14
N ASN A 35 -13.19 1.15 4.20
CA ASN A 35 -13.47 0.46 2.94
C ASN A 35 -12.91 1.27 1.77
N HIS A 36 -12.58 0.57 0.67
CA HIS A 36 -12.25 1.20 -0.61
C HIS A 36 -13.37 2.16 -1.02
N TYR A 37 -12.98 3.35 -1.41
CA TYR A 37 -13.85 4.48 -1.65
C TYR A 37 -13.40 5.20 -2.93
N SER A 38 -14.35 5.60 -3.78
CA SER A 38 -14.07 6.40 -4.97
C SER A 38 -14.24 7.88 -4.63
N MET A 39 -13.19 8.66 -4.81
CA MET A 39 -13.22 10.10 -4.52
C MET A 39 -14.13 10.87 -5.47
N LYS A 40 -14.76 11.94 -4.97
CA LYS A 40 -15.45 12.94 -5.80
C LYS A 40 -14.46 13.95 -6.34
N ASP A 41 -14.80 14.59 -7.46
CA ASP A 41 -13.98 15.69 -7.96
C ASP A 41 -13.90 16.84 -6.94
N GLY A 42 -12.71 17.42 -6.78
CA GLY A 42 -12.39 18.43 -5.78
C GLY A 42 -12.27 17.92 -4.34
N GLU A 43 -12.51 16.64 -4.08
CA GLU A 43 -12.42 16.09 -2.73
C GLU A 43 -10.98 15.95 -2.24
N VAL A 44 -10.76 16.29 -0.96
CA VAL A 44 -9.51 16.07 -0.24
C VAL A 44 -9.73 15.02 0.85
N VAL A 45 -8.88 13.99 0.88
CA VAL A 45 -8.93 12.94 1.90
C VAL A 45 -7.58 12.83 2.60
N PRO A 46 -7.50 13.11 3.92
CA PRO A 46 -6.27 12.97 4.69
C PRO A 46 -5.97 11.49 4.99
N PHE A 47 -4.69 11.16 5.09
CA PHE A 47 -4.20 9.82 5.45
C PHE A 47 -2.94 9.87 6.32
N GLY A 48 -2.62 8.72 6.91
CA GLY A 48 -1.54 8.60 7.89
C GLY A 48 -1.92 9.17 9.24
N ASP A 49 -1.07 8.92 10.23
CA ASP A 49 -1.12 9.50 11.57
C ASP A 49 0.33 9.67 12.03
N GLU A 50 0.59 10.73 12.81
CA GLU A 50 1.89 10.89 13.45
C GLU A 50 2.05 9.81 14.52
N VAL A 51 3.17 9.09 14.48
CA VAL A 51 3.46 8.01 15.42
C VAL A 51 4.70 8.40 16.21
N VAL A 52 4.58 8.33 17.53
CA VAL A 52 5.67 8.63 18.48
C VAL A 52 6.16 7.31 19.08
N GLY A 53 7.47 7.07 19.03
CA GLY A 53 8.12 5.89 19.62
C GLY A 53 8.74 4.93 18.61
N VAL A 54 9.23 3.79 19.10
CA VAL A 54 9.82 2.74 18.26
C VAL A 54 8.71 2.07 17.46
N ILE A 55 8.85 2.11 16.13
CA ILE A 55 7.89 1.50 15.21
C ILE A 55 8.52 0.22 14.65
N LYS A 56 7.89 -0.91 14.95
CA LYS A 56 8.17 -2.18 14.30
C LYS A 56 6.97 -2.56 13.45
N THR A 57 7.17 -2.57 12.14
CA THR A 57 6.13 -2.87 11.15
C THR A 57 6.55 -4.06 10.31
N ILE A 58 5.62 -4.99 10.09
CA ILE A 58 5.72 -6.00 9.04
C ILE A 58 4.48 -5.84 8.19
N SER A 59 4.67 -5.62 6.89
CA SER A 59 3.57 -5.58 5.93
C SER A 59 3.75 -6.68 4.91
N SER A 60 2.63 -7.32 4.58
CA SER A 60 2.56 -8.35 3.56
C SER A 60 1.27 -8.20 2.77
N ARG A 61 1.37 -8.25 1.45
CA ARG A 61 0.22 -8.40 0.56
C ARG A 61 0.37 -9.71 -0.19
N GLY A 62 -0.74 -10.43 -0.32
CA GLY A 62 -0.89 -11.46 -1.33
C GLY A 62 -2.26 -11.33 -1.98
N ALA A 63 -2.30 -11.39 -3.30
CA ALA A 63 -3.53 -11.41 -4.07
C ALA A 63 -3.73 -12.76 -4.77
N TYR A 64 -4.97 -13.01 -5.19
CA TYR A 64 -5.37 -14.26 -5.82
C TYR A 64 -4.72 -14.46 -7.21
N ASP A 65 -4.30 -13.37 -7.86
CA ASP A 65 -3.57 -13.38 -9.13
C ASP A 65 -2.09 -13.76 -9.00
N GLY A 66 -1.61 -14.03 -7.78
CA GLY A 66 -0.24 -14.42 -7.50
C GLY A 66 0.69 -13.28 -7.09
N SER A 67 0.29 -12.01 -7.28
CA SER A 67 1.11 -10.87 -6.89
C SER A 67 1.28 -10.78 -5.38
N ARG A 68 2.51 -10.61 -4.91
CA ARG A 68 2.88 -10.67 -3.49
C ARG A 68 4.04 -9.75 -3.17
N TYR A 69 4.06 -9.24 -1.95
CA TYR A 69 5.26 -8.66 -1.36
C TYR A 69 5.30 -8.84 0.14
N ARG A 70 6.49 -8.73 0.70
CA ARG A 70 6.69 -8.57 2.15
C ARG A 70 7.86 -7.64 2.41
N TRP A 71 7.65 -6.69 3.30
CA TRP A 71 8.69 -5.82 3.83
C TRP A 71 8.53 -5.70 5.34
N SER A 72 9.63 -5.33 6.00
CA SER A 72 9.62 -4.97 7.41
C SER A 72 10.36 -3.67 7.64
N ALA A 73 9.97 -2.94 8.67
CA ALA A 73 10.75 -1.84 9.19
C ALA A 73 10.90 -1.98 10.70
N ASP A 74 12.11 -1.71 11.17
CA ASP A 74 12.42 -1.58 12.59
C ASP A 74 13.11 -0.25 12.81
N ASN A 75 12.42 0.69 13.46
CA ASN A 75 12.93 2.03 13.78
C ASN A 75 13.58 2.75 12.58
N GLY A 76 12.88 2.77 11.44
CA GLY A 76 13.34 3.43 10.21
C GLY A 76 14.34 2.61 9.38
N ILE A 77 14.71 1.41 9.80
CA ILE A 77 15.51 0.48 9.00
C ILE A 77 14.56 -0.47 8.29
N MET A 78 14.44 -0.31 6.97
CA MET A 78 13.56 -1.11 6.12
C MET A 78 14.34 -2.27 5.48
N ALA A 79 13.67 -3.41 5.32
CA ALA A 79 14.13 -4.54 4.52
C ALA A 79 12.98 -5.08 3.66
N ILE A 80 13.26 -5.38 2.39
CA ILE A 80 12.33 -6.04 1.48
C ILE A 80 12.68 -7.53 1.47
N HIS A 81 11.73 -8.39 1.86
CA HIS A 81 11.98 -9.83 1.99
C HIS A 81 11.74 -10.58 0.69
N TYR A 82 10.65 -10.25 0.00
CA TYR A 82 10.32 -10.82 -1.30
C TYR A 82 9.31 -9.93 -2.02
N VAL A 83 9.33 -10.00 -3.34
CA VAL A 83 8.28 -9.52 -4.25
C VAL A 83 7.99 -10.59 -5.29
N SER A 84 6.78 -10.62 -5.82
CA SER A 84 6.36 -11.52 -6.88
C SER A 84 5.31 -10.81 -7.70
N ALA A 85 5.49 -10.80 -9.02
CA ALA A 85 4.54 -10.25 -9.97
C ALA A 85 3.21 -11.04 -9.99
N ALA A 86 2.18 -10.44 -10.57
CA ALA A 86 0.95 -11.15 -10.92
C ALA A 86 1.22 -12.16 -12.05
N ASN A 87 0.48 -13.27 -12.07
CA ASN A 87 0.59 -14.31 -13.11
C ASN A 87 -0.11 -13.91 -14.43
N GLY A 88 -0.65 -12.69 -14.54
CA GLY A 88 -1.44 -12.23 -15.68
C GLY A 88 -1.75 -10.74 -15.61
N GLN A 89 -2.88 -10.33 -16.22
CA GLN A 89 -3.32 -8.93 -16.18
C GLN A 89 -3.68 -8.53 -14.75
N HIS A 90 -3.24 -7.33 -14.36
CA HIS A 90 -3.46 -6.79 -13.03
C HIS A 90 -3.77 -5.30 -13.10
N GLN A 91 -4.53 -4.80 -12.13
CA GLN A 91 -4.79 -3.36 -11.98
C GLN A 91 -3.53 -2.67 -11.48
N SER A 92 -3.25 -1.43 -11.84
CA SER A 92 -2.18 -0.72 -11.12
C SER A 92 -2.58 -0.41 -9.67
N GLU A 93 -1.70 -0.75 -8.73
CA GLU A 93 -1.81 -0.41 -7.30
C GLU A 93 -0.65 0.50 -6.85
N LEU A 94 -0.93 1.47 -5.96
CA LEU A 94 0.11 2.20 -5.21
C LEU A 94 -0.22 2.16 -3.73
N GLU A 95 0.73 1.69 -2.92
CA GLU A 95 0.69 1.78 -1.46
C GLU A 95 1.72 2.80 -0.96
N ILE A 96 1.30 3.70 -0.06
CA ILE A 96 2.20 4.59 0.68
C ILE A 96 2.09 4.23 2.16
N SER A 97 3.18 3.73 2.73
CA SER A 97 3.30 3.40 4.15
C SER A 97 4.31 4.32 4.84
N HIS A 98 4.09 4.54 6.15
CA HIS A 98 4.86 5.49 6.96
C HIS A 98 4.89 6.93 6.39
N GLY A 99 3.88 7.27 5.60
CA GLY A 99 3.63 8.61 5.08
C GLY A 99 2.41 9.23 5.76
N ILE A 100 2.43 10.55 5.90
CA ILE A 100 1.30 11.35 6.36
C ILE A 100 1.03 12.41 5.30
N GLY A 101 -0.23 12.64 4.98
CA GLY A 101 -0.58 13.66 4.01
C GLY A 101 -2.03 13.58 3.57
N GLU A 102 -2.27 13.96 2.32
CA GLU A 102 -3.61 14.00 1.75
C GLU A 102 -3.60 13.61 0.28
N VAL A 103 -4.75 13.11 -0.17
CA VAL A 103 -5.06 12.86 -1.57
C VAL A 103 -6.11 13.87 -2.00
N LEU A 104 -5.92 14.50 -3.16
CA LEU A 104 -6.85 15.44 -3.78
C LEU A 104 -7.19 14.96 -5.19
N ARG A 105 -8.48 14.89 -5.51
CA ARG A 105 -8.97 14.62 -6.88
C ARG A 105 -9.20 15.94 -7.63
N LYS A 106 -8.64 16.06 -8.84
CA LYS A 106 -8.85 17.19 -9.78
C LYS A 106 -9.09 16.67 -11.20
N GLY A 107 -10.34 16.71 -11.67
CA GLY A 107 -10.73 16.16 -12.96
C GLY A 107 -10.28 14.69 -13.04
N ASP A 108 -9.45 14.37 -14.02
CA ASP A 108 -8.92 13.02 -14.24
C ASP A 108 -7.63 12.70 -13.48
N THR A 109 -7.09 13.67 -12.75
CA THR A 109 -5.86 13.51 -11.96
C THR A 109 -6.15 13.36 -10.47
N SER A 110 -5.47 12.42 -9.83
CA SER A 110 -5.38 12.34 -8.37
C SER A 110 -3.98 12.74 -7.94
N VAL A 111 -3.90 13.70 -7.02
CA VAL A 111 -2.67 14.27 -6.50
C VAL A 111 -2.50 13.84 -5.05
N ILE A 112 -1.34 13.31 -4.69
CA ILE A 112 -1.00 12.94 -3.32
C ILE A 112 0.15 13.82 -2.87
N GLN A 113 -0.04 14.54 -1.76
CA GLN A 113 1.06 15.17 -1.04
C GLN A 113 1.37 14.33 0.18
N SER A 114 2.62 13.91 0.35
CA SER A 114 3.00 13.07 1.48
C SER A 114 4.34 13.48 2.09
N LYS A 115 4.43 13.32 3.40
CA LYS A 115 5.64 13.49 4.18
C LYS A 115 5.93 12.19 4.92
N SER A 116 7.15 11.69 4.77
CA SER A 116 7.63 10.52 5.52
C SER A 116 7.78 10.89 6.99
N ILE A 117 7.37 9.97 7.87
CA ILE A 117 7.67 10.08 9.31
C ILE A 117 9.18 9.90 9.57
N TYR A 118 9.91 9.33 8.62
CA TYR A 118 11.36 9.14 8.61
C TYR A 118 12.08 10.15 7.72
N LYS A 119 13.35 9.93 7.39
CA LYS A 119 14.16 10.86 6.57
C LYS A 119 13.80 10.88 5.09
N LYS A 120 13.29 9.78 4.53
CA LYS A 120 13.02 9.65 3.09
C LYS A 120 11.92 8.64 2.81
N PHE A 121 11.57 8.52 1.53
CA PHE A 121 10.79 7.42 1.00
C PHE A 121 11.67 6.52 0.14
N TYR A 122 11.41 5.21 0.20
CA TYR A 122 11.90 4.25 -0.79
C TYR A 122 10.69 3.71 -1.56
N ILE A 123 10.83 3.53 -2.87
CA ILE A 123 9.81 2.91 -3.72
C ILE A 123 10.34 1.59 -4.25
N PHE A 124 9.49 0.58 -4.36
CA PHE A 124 9.80 -0.61 -5.13
C PHE A 124 8.63 -1.05 -6.00
N ASN A 125 8.95 -1.60 -7.17
CA ASN A 125 7.98 -2.20 -8.09
C ASN A 125 7.74 -3.69 -7.70
N VAL A 126 6.47 -4.10 -7.65
CA VAL A 126 6.08 -5.50 -7.37
C VAL A 126 6.11 -6.37 -8.64
N ALA A 127 5.90 -5.77 -9.83
CA ALA A 127 5.80 -6.46 -11.11
C ALA A 127 7.16 -6.86 -11.71
N ASP A 128 8.24 -6.13 -11.43
CA ASP A 128 9.56 -6.35 -12.01
C ASP A 128 10.63 -6.44 -10.93
N ASN A 129 10.97 -7.65 -10.46
CA ASN A 129 11.99 -7.97 -9.44
C ASN A 129 13.15 -6.94 -9.34
N TYR A 130 12.87 -5.88 -8.56
CA TYR A 130 13.70 -4.82 -7.99
C TYR A 130 14.21 -3.67 -8.91
N VAL A 131 13.33 -2.70 -9.17
CA VAL A 131 13.72 -1.26 -9.22
C VAL A 131 13.47 -0.67 -7.84
N VAL A 132 14.50 -0.11 -7.21
CA VAL A 132 14.37 0.59 -5.94
C VAL A 132 14.98 1.97 -6.06
N ASP A 133 14.11 2.99 -6.07
CA ASP A 133 14.51 4.38 -6.01
C ASP A 133 14.28 4.94 -4.60
N SER A 134 14.80 6.13 -4.34
CA SER A 134 14.57 6.82 -3.09
C SER A 134 14.33 8.30 -3.32
N PHE A 135 13.38 8.85 -2.57
CA PHE A 135 12.99 10.25 -2.65
C PHE A 135 13.18 10.93 -1.31
N SER A 136 13.36 12.24 -1.35
CA SER A 136 13.41 13.09 -0.17
C SER A 136 12.17 12.98 0.73
N LYS A 137 12.24 13.55 1.93
CA LYS A 137 11.22 13.38 2.99
C LYS A 137 9.80 13.76 2.55
N LYS A 138 9.67 14.73 1.66
CA LYS A 138 8.39 15.24 1.15
C LYS A 138 8.29 14.93 -0.33
N ILE A 139 7.14 14.39 -0.72
CA ILE A 139 6.85 13.99 -2.09
C ILE A 139 5.51 14.54 -2.54
N HIS A 140 5.40 14.66 -3.85
CA HIS A 140 4.20 14.92 -4.60
C HIS A 140 4.04 13.81 -5.64
N VAL A 141 2.91 13.10 -5.60
CA VAL A 141 2.58 12.03 -6.53
C VAL A 141 1.41 12.48 -7.40
N SER A 142 1.51 12.32 -8.70
CA SER A 142 0.43 12.59 -9.66
C SER A 142 0.04 11.30 -10.36
N ILE A 143 -1.25 10.95 -10.30
CA ILE A 143 -1.80 9.73 -10.88
C ILE A 143 -2.92 10.08 -11.84
N VAL A 144 -2.83 9.57 -13.07
CA VAL A 144 -3.95 9.51 -14.02
C VAL A 144 -4.22 8.05 -14.32
N THR A 145 -5.48 7.64 -14.19
CA THR A 145 -5.90 6.26 -14.45
C THR A 145 -6.53 6.15 -15.85
N ARG A 146 -6.40 4.98 -16.47
CA ARG A 146 -7.06 4.64 -17.74
C ARG A 146 -7.47 3.17 -17.74
N SER A 147 -8.62 2.81 -18.33
CA SER A 147 -8.93 1.39 -18.58
C SER A 147 -8.19 0.86 -19.81
N LEU A 148 -7.89 -0.44 -19.82
CA LEU A 148 -7.26 -1.09 -20.98
C LEU A 148 -8.18 -1.15 -22.22
N THR A 149 -9.47 -0.86 -22.05
CA THR A 149 -10.47 -0.76 -23.12
C THR A 149 -10.81 0.68 -23.49
N GLU A 150 -10.02 1.66 -23.02
CA GLU A 150 -10.18 3.09 -23.33
C GLU A 150 -11.47 3.74 -22.79
N SER A 151 -12.13 3.06 -21.86
CA SER A 151 -13.21 3.64 -21.05
C SER A 151 -12.67 4.47 -19.88
N GLU A 152 -13.53 5.34 -19.34
CA GLU A 152 -13.24 6.07 -18.11
C GLU A 152 -12.81 5.13 -16.98
N SER A 153 -11.97 5.65 -16.09
CA SER A 153 -11.52 4.91 -14.90
C SER A 153 -11.40 5.85 -13.71
N SER A 154 -11.44 5.25 -12.53
CA SER A 154 -11.36 5.93 -11.25
C SER A 154 -10.17 5.43 -10.44
N LEU A 155 -9.75 6.25 -9.49
CA LEU A 155 -8.83 5.84 -8.44
C LEU A 155 -9.63 5.50 -7.18
N LEU A 156 -9.66 4.23 -6.80
CA LEU A 156 -10.14 3.83 -5.49
C LEU A 156 -9.06 4.15 -4.46
N ILE A 157 -9.45 4.71 -3.32
CA ILE A 157 -8.55 4.92 -2.20
C ILE A 157 -9.03 4.15 -0.96
N SER A 158 -8.09 3.75 -0.12
CA SER A 158 -8.39 3.26 1.23
C SER A 158 -7.28 3.68 2.20
N ASN A 159 -7.69 3.97 3.43
CA ASN A 159 -6.78 4.33 4.51
C ASN A 159 -6.80 3.23 5.56
N HIS A 160 -5.72 2.48 5.69
CA HIS A 160 -5.62 1.37 6.62
C HIS A 160 -4.27 1.39 7.33
N ASN A 161 -4.27 1.22 8.67
CA ASN A 161 -3.05 1.16 9.49
C ASN A 161 -2.01 2.25 9.16
N SER A 162 -2.44 3.51 9.09
CA SER A 162 -1.57 4.65 8.74
C SER A 162 -0.89 4.55 7.37
N SER A 163 -1.49 3.81 6.45
CA SER A 163 -1.07 3.70 5.05
C SER A 163 -2.21 4.13 4.14
N LEU A 164 -1.86 4.70 2.99
CA LEU A 164 -2.77 4.95 1.88
C LEU A 164 -2.57 3.84 0.85
N ARG A 165 -3.65 3.23 0.40
CA ARG A 165 -3.64 2.38 -0.79
C ARG A 165 -4.53 2.98 -1.86
N THR A 166 -4.04 2.99 -3.08
CA THR A 166 -4.77 3.45 -4.26
C THR A 166 -4.78 2.35 -5.32
N ILE A 167 -5.90 2.19 -6.01
CA ILE A 167 -6.11 1.13 -7.00
C ILE A 167 -6.84 1.73 -8.20
N ALA A 168 -6.32 1.51 -9.41
CA ALA A 168 -7.03 1.87 -10.64
C ALA A 168 -8.23 0.95 -10.85
N LEU A 169 -9.38 1.51 -11.25
CA LEU A 169 -10.60 0.74 -11.51
C LEU A 169 -11.35 1.31 -12.71
N PRO A 170 -11.68 0.50 -13.74
CA PRO A 170 -12.54 0.98 -14.82
C PRO A 170 -13.93 1.37 -14.35
N HIS A 171 -14.55 2.34 -15.03
CA HIS A 171 -15.91 2.80 -14.75
C HIS A 171 -16.91 1.63 -14.80
N GLY A 172 -17.82 1.57 -13.82
CA GLY A 172 -18.88 0.55 -13.76
C GLY A 172 -18.42 -0.85 -13.33
N VAL A 173 -17.11 -1.09 -13.17
CA VAL A 173 -16.60 -2.35 -12.66
C VAL A 173 -16.80 -2.43 -11.15
N LYS A 174 -17.40 -3.53 -10.67
CA LYS A 174 -17.61 -3.74 -9.23
C LYS A 174 -16.27 -4.01 -8.55
N THR A 175 -16.04 -3.37 -7.39
CA THR A 175 -14.81 -3.55 -6.60
C THR A 175 -14.45 -5.01 -6.34
N LYS A 176 -15.43 -5.92 -6.15
CA LYS A 176 -15.16 -7.36 -6.00
C LYS A 176 -14.38 -8.00 -7.16
N GLN A 177 -14.38 -7.39 -8.35
CA GLN A 177 -13.63 -7.89 -9.51
C GLN A 177 -12.12 -7.69 -9.34
N ILE A 178 -11.68 -6.73 -8.53
CA ILE A 178 -10.25 -6.49 -8.26
C ILE A 178 -9.63 -7.58 -7.38
N TRP A 179 -10.44 -8.44 -6.77
CA TRP A 179 -9.99 -9.53 -5.89
C TRP A 179 -10.11 -10.91 -6.53
N LYS A 180 -10.24 -10.98 -7.85
CA LYS A 180 -10.24 -12.26 -8.56
C LYS A 180 -8.82 -12.73 -8.84
N ALA A 181 -8.67 -14.02 -9.11
CA ALA A 181 -7.40 -14.60 -9.54
C ALA A 181 -7.05 -14.21 -10.99
N GLU A 182 -8.07 -14.04 -11.82
CA GLU A 182 -7.94 -13.68 -13.23
C GLU A 182 -8.81 -12.47 -13.52
N HIS A 183 -8.23 -11.50 -14.22
CA HIS A 183 -8.89 -10.26 -14.62
C HIS A 183 -9.09 -10.24 -16.13
N PRO A 184 -10.35 -10.26 -16.61
CA PRO A 184 -10.64 -9.94 -18.00
C PRO A 184 -10.18 -8.51 -18.33
N LYS A 185 -9.78 -8.27 -19.59
CA LYS A 185 -9.23 -6.97 -20.03
C LYS A 185 -10.15 -5.79 -19.72
N GLU A 186 -11.46 -5.96 -19.89
CA GLU A 186 -12.50 -4.96 -19.59
C GLU A 186 -12.63 -4.63 -18.11
N THR A 187 -12.08 -5.48 -17.24
CA THR A 187 -12.06 -5.24 -15.81
C THR A 187 -10.80 -4.54 -15.36
N VAL A 188 -9.78 -4.33 -16.22
CA VAL A 188 -8.46 -3.81 -15.85
C VAL A 188 -8.26 -2.35 -16.26
N ALA A 189 -7.64 -1.59 -15.37
CA ALA A 189 -7.16 -0.23 -15.51
C ALA A 189 -5.74 -0.10 -14.98
N GLU A 190 -5.03 0.87 -15.52
CA GLU A 190 -3.64 1.14 -15.24
C GLU A 190 -3.42 2.59 -14.85
N PHE A 191 -2.27 2.88 -14.26
CA PHE A 191 -1.75 4.24 -14.15
C PHE A 191 -1.19 4.67 -15.52
N ALA A 192 -2.01 5.33 -16.33
CA ALA A 192 -1.56 5.96 -17.57
C ALA A 192 -0.41 6.95 -17.32
N HIS A 193 -0.49 7.65 -16.18
CA HIS A 193 0.61 8.45 -15.66
C HIS A 193 0.77 8.18 -14.16
N LEU A 194 1.98 7.84 -13.74
CA LEU A 194 2.43 7.89 -12.35
C LEU A 194 3.74 8.69 -12.31
N THR A 195 3.68 9.88 -11.73
CA THR A 195 4.86 10.73 -11.55
C THR A 195 5.08 10.99 -10.07
N ILE A 196 6.31 10.83 -9.60
CA ILE A 196 6.72 11.20 -8.26
C ILE A 196 7.78 12.30 -8.37
N SER A 197 7.57 13.39 -7.64
CA SER A 197 8.58 14.44 -7.45
C SER A 197 8.80 14.71 -5.98
N ASP A 198 10.01 15.06 -5.58
CA ASP A 198 10.34 15.36 -4.20
C ASP A 198 10.74 16.82 -3.96
N SER A 199 11.00 17.17 -2.70
CA SER A 199 11.40 18.52 -2.30
C SER A 199 12.80 18.94 -2.75
N ASP A 200 13.63 18.00 -3.19
CA ASP A 200 15.01 18.26 -3.63
C ASP A 200 15.09 18.45 -5.15
N GLY A 201 13.94 18.31 -5.84
CA GLY A 201 13.79 18.53 -7.28
C GLY A 201 13.89 17.27 -8.11
N GLU A 202 14.02 16.09 -7.49
CA GLU A 202 13.97 14.83 -8.21
C GLU A 202 12.56 14.61 -8.76
N LYS A 203 12.47 14.10 -9.99
CA LYS A 203 11.20 13.78 -10.64
C LYS A 203 11.36 12.55 -11.53
N VAL A 204 10.59 11.51 -11.22
CA VAL A 204 10.61 10.24 -11.95
C VAL A 204 9.20 9.90 -12.45
N ASN A 205 9.12 9.44 -13.70
CA ASN A 205 7.89 8.90 -14.27
C ASN A 205 7.99 7.37 -14.26
N TYR A 206 6.99 6.73 -13.67
CA TYR A 206 6.89 5.29 -13.57
C TYR A 206 5.94 4.73 -14.63
N PRO A 207 6.26 3.60 -15.26
CA PRO A 207 5.32 2.90 -16.13
C PRO A 207 4.13 2.36 -15.33
N ALA A 208 3.07 1.93 -16.03
CA ALA A 208 1.97 1.19 -15.43
C ALA A 208 2.49 -0.01 -14.64
N GLY A 209 2.00 -0.19 -13.41
CA GLY A 209 2.46 -1.25 -12.53
C GLY A 209 2.07 -1.04 -11.08
N ASP A 210 2.64 -1.89 -10.23
CA ASP A 210 2.36 -1.93 -8.81
C ASP A 210 3.54 -1.40 -8.01
N TYR A 211 3.27 -0.40 -7.18
CA TYR A 211 4.33 0.28 -6.46
C TYR A 211 4.04 0.34 -4.96
N VAL A 212 5.09 0.21 -4.17
CA VAL A 212 5.02 0.40 -2.73
C VAL A 212 6.05 1.44 -2.33
N LEU A 213 5.57 2.55 -1.79
CA LEU A 213 6.35 3.60 -1.17
C LEU A 213 6.39 3.38 0.35
N VAL A 214 7.57 3.35 0.94
CA VAL A 214 7.74 3.19 2.38
C VAL A 214 8.64 4.28 2.91
N GLY A 215 8.13 5.04 3.88
CA GLY A 215 8.95 5.93 4.67
C GLY A 215 9.95 5.15 5.52
N ALA A 216 11.24 5.46 5.39
CA ALA A 216 12.32 4.88 6.18
C ALA A 216 13.55 5.81 6.22
N ASP A 217 14.44 5.58 7.18
CA ASP A 217 15.75 6.24 7.27
C ASP A 217 16.75 5.54 6.35
N LYS A 218 16.72 4.21 6.31
CA LYS A 218 17.68 3.37 5.59
C LYS A 218 16.99 2.13 5.02
N LEU A 219 17.42 1.72 3.83
CA LEU A 219 17.12 0.41 3.25
C LEU A 219 18.28 -0.57 3.50
N LEU A 220 17.96 -1.79 3.91
CA LEU A 220 18.84 -2.95 3.90
C LEU A 220 18.53 -3.75 2.63
N LEU A 221 19.51 -3.78 1.73
CA LEU A 221 19.54 -4.67 0.58
C LEU A 221 20.30 -5.94 0.94
#